data_AF-A0A212SCN5-F1
#
_entry.id   AF-A0A212SCN5-F1
#
_cell.length_a   1.000
_cell.length_b   1.000
_cell.length_c   1.000
_cell.angle_alpha   90.00
_cell.angle_beta   90.00
_cell.angle_gamma   90.00
#
_symmetry.space_group_name_H-M   'P 1'
#
loop_
_entity.id
_entity.type
_entity.pdbx_description
1 polymer ?
#
loop_
_entity_poly.entity_id
_entity_poly.type
_entity_poly.pdbx_seq_one_letter_code
_entity_poly.pdbx_strand_id
1 'polypeptide(L)'
;MERSPQIHEVAVTSADDATPRQIERLILREGLPTRRRHYIQKARIGGHKLYLQAGEYPDGRLGEIFIDMHKEGSAFRELMNNFAIAVSIGLQYGVPLEEYVDAFVGARFEPAGFVEGNDAIASATSVIDYIFRELAISYLGRDDLKSDPEGAGL
;
A
#
# COMPACT_ATOMS: atom_id res chain seq x y z
N MET A 1 -11.87 33.12 11.30
CA MET A 1 -12.02 32.36 12.55
C MET A 1 -12.24 30.91 12.17
N GLU A 2 -11.15 30.15 12.17
CA GLU A 2 -11.04 28.78 11.65
C GLU A 2 -11.89 27.80 12.45
N ARG A 3 -12.59 26.88 11.76
CA ARG A 3 -13.15 25.70 12.41
C ARG A 3 -12.12 24.58 12.31
N SER A 4 -11.50 24.24 13.44
CA SER A 4 -10.71 23.00 13.57
C SER A 4 -11.61 21.78 13.33
N PRO A 5 -11.12 20.72 12.66
CA PRO A 5 -11.84 19.47 12.60
C PRO A 5 -11.73 18.74 13.95
N GLN A 6 -12.87 18.41 14.53
CA GLN A 6 -12.95 17.58 15.72
C GLN A 6 -12.60 16.13 15.35
N ILE A 7 -11.44 15.68 15.83
CA ILE A 7 -11.05 14.27 15.78
C ILE A 7 -11.97 13.53 16.77
N HIS A 8 -12.90 12.74 16.24
CA HIS A 8 -13.73 11.87 17.07
C HIS A 8 -12.90 10.67 17.50
N GLU A 9 -12.53 10.65 18.77
CA GLU A 9 -12.02 9.47 19.45
C GLU A 9 -13.11 8.38 19.42
N VAL A 10 -12.86 7.29 18.70
CA VAL A 10 -13.80 6.17 18.65
C VAL A 10 -13.58 5.31 19.88
N ALA A 11 -14.48 5.45 20.86
CA ALA A 11 -14.54 4.55 22.01
C ALA A 11 -14.79 3.12 21.54
N VAL A 12 -13.84 2.22 21.83
CA VAL A 12 -13.96 0.79 21.54
C VAL A 12 -14.83 0.17 22.64
N THR A 13 -16.09 -0.13 22.32
CA THR A 13 -16.95 -0.95 23.19
C THR A 13 -16.72 -2.43 22.87
N SER A 14 -16.70 -3.28 23.90
CA SER A 14 -16.50 -4.73 23.76
C SER A 14 -17.61 -5.39 22.94
N ALA A 15 -17.24 -6.42 22.17
CA ALA A 15 -18.08 -7.11 21.19
C ALA A 15 -19.39 -7.71 21.75
N ASP A 16 -19.45 -7.95 23.07
CA ASP A 16 -20.59 -8.63 23.70
C ASP A 16 -21.83 -7.72 23.90
N ASP A 17 -21.70 -6.40 23.74
CA ASP A 17 -22.78 -5.43 24.04
C ASP A 17 -23.39 -4.75 22.79
N ALA A 18 -22.97 -5.13 21.57
CA ALA A 18 -23.44 -4.50 20.34
C ALA A 18 -24.74 -5.14 19.82
N THR A 19 -25.79 -4.34 19.65
CA THR A 19 -27.05 -4.80 19.04
C THR A 19 -26.88 -5.04 17.52
N PRO A 20 -27.64 -5.97 16.88
CA PRO A 20 -27.49 -6.31 15.46
C PRO A 20 -27.60 -5.12 14.49
N ARG A 21 -28.32 -4.05 14.86
CA ARG A 21 -28.44 -2.82 14.08
C ARG A 21 -27.19 -1.91 14.12
N GLN A 22 -26.32 -2.08 15.11
CA GLN A 22 -25.04 -1.33 15.18
C GLN A 22 -23.98 -1.95 14.25
N ILE A 23 -24.15 -3.22 13.87
CA ILE A 23 -23.30 -3.94 12.92
C ILE A 23 -23.56 -3.44 11.48
N GLU A 24 -24.75 -2.89 11.20
CA GLU A 24 -25.12 -2.25 9.92
C GLU A 24 -24.59 -0.80 9.78
N ARG A 25 -23.39 -0.50 10.28
CA ARG A 25 -22.72 0.73 9.84
C ARG A 25 -22.29 0.48 8.40
N LEU A 26 -23.13 0.85 7.45
CA LEU A 26 -22.81 0.94 6.03
C LEU A 26 -21.41 1.55 5.91
N ILE A 27 -20.39 0.73 5.68
CA ILE A 27 -19.05 1.21 5.37
C ILE A 27 -19.20 1.75 3.96
N LEU A 28 -19.55 3.03 3.84
CA LEU A 28 -19.66 3.69 2.56
C LEU A 28 -18.24 3.87 2.03
N ARG A 29 -18.00 3.43 0.79
CA ARG A 29 -16.73 3.65 0.10
C ARG A 29 -16.39 5.13 0.08
N GLU A 30 -15.25 5.50 0.64
CA GLU A 30 -14.70 6.86 0.59
C GLU A 30 -13.99 7.06 -0.76
N GLY A 31 -14.69 7.64 -1.74
CA GLY A 31 -14.09 7.96 -3.04
C GLY A 31 -13.03 9.06 -2.95
N LEU A 32 -11.95 8.94 -3.73
CA LEU A 32 -10.93 9.98 -3.81
C LEU A 32 -11.41 11.18 -4.66
N PRO A 33 -10.96 12.41 -4.35
CA PRO A 33 -11.30 13.59 -5.14
C PRO A 33 -10.69 13.52 -6.54
N THR A 34 -11.34 14.16 -7.51
CA THR A 34 -10.91 14.19 -8.93
C THR A 34 -9.50 14.73 -9.12
N ARG A 35 -9.10 15.71 -8.30
CA ARG A 35 -7.73 16.22 -8.24
C ARG A 35 -7.16 15.86 -6.87
N ARG A 36 -6.03 15.15 -6.89
CA ARG A 36 -5.37 14.58 -5.71
C ARG A 36 -3.86 14.62 -5.86
N ARG A 37 -3.15 14.51 -4.74
CA ARG A 37 -1.71 14.24 -4.79
C ARG A 37 -1.49 12.82 -5.30
N HIS A 38 -0.38 12.66 -6.00
CA HIS A 38 -0.02 11.40 -6.61
C HIS A 38 1.49 11.23 -6.53
N TYR A 39 1.91 10.10 -5.98
CA TYR A 39 3.30 9.70 -5.86
C TYR A 39 3.61 8.61 -6.88
N ILE A 40 4.78 8.68 -7.52
CA ILE A 40 5.24 7.70 -8.50
C ILE A 40 6.63 7.20 -8.10
N GLN A 41 6.73 5.89 -7.88
CA GLN A 41 7.98 5.18 -7.66
C GLN A 41 8.28 4.28 -8.85
N LYS A 42 9.40 4.53 -9.51
CA LYS A 42 9.92 3.62 -10.53
C LYS A 42 11.00 2.76 -9.89
N ALA A 43 10.91 1.45 -10.05
CA ALA A 43 11.96 0.55 -9.59
C ALA A 43 12.20 -0.60 -10.57
N ARG A 44 13.31 -1.33 -10.37
CA ARG A 44 13.50 -2.66 -10.96
C ARG A 44 13.73 -3.67 -9.86
N ILE A 45 13.08 -4.82 -9.91
CA ILE A 45 13.32 -5.96 -9.01
C ILE A 45 13.74 -7.15 -9.84
N GLY A 46 14.93 -7.69 -9.58
CA GLY A 46 15.47 -8.81 -10.36
C GLY A 46 15.57 -8.49 -11.86
N GLY A 47 15.78 -7.22 -12.22
CA GLY A 47 15.78 -6.74 -13.61
C GLY A 47 14.40 -6.43 -14.20
N HIS A 48 13.31 -6.74 -13.51
CA HIS A 48 11.94 -6.46 -13.96
C HIS A 48 11.50 -5.06 -13.54
N LYS A 49 11.12 -4.23 -14.51
CA LYS A 49 10.75 -2.83 -14.26
C LYS A 49 9.29 -2.73 -13.81
N LEU A 50 9.06 -2.02 -12.71
CA LEU A 50 7.73 -1.59 -12.29
C LEU A 50 7.62 -0.07 -12.09
N TYR A 51 6.38 0.38 -12.11
CA TYR A 51 5.93 1.69 -11.66
C TYR A 51 4.84 1.47 -10.61
N LEU A 52 5.15 1.82 -9.36
CA LEU A 52 4.17 1.95 -8.30
C LEU A 52 3.68 3.40 -8.30
N GLN A 53 2.37 3.56 -8.27
CA GLN A 53 1.69 4.83 -8.29
C GLN A 53 0.74 4.86 -7.10
N ALA A 54 0.74 5.92 -6.32
CA ALA A 54 -0.07 6.04 -5.11
C ALA A 54 -0.90 7.32 -5.15
N GLY A 55 -2.22 7.18 -5.05
CA GLY A 55 -3.15 8.31 -4.93
C GLY A 55 -3.50 8.58 -3.48
N GLU A 56 -3.45 9.85 -3.08
CA GLU A 56 -3.67 10.26 -1.69
C GLU A 56 -5.00 10.99 -1.50
N TYR A 57 -5.57 10.84 -0.32
CA TYR A 57 -6.59 11.74 0.20
C TYR A 57 -5.98 13.12 0.54
N PRO A 58 -6.81 14.17 0.69
CA PRO A 58 -6.31 15.51 1.04
C PRO A 58 -5.54 15.59 2.37
N ASP A 59 -5.78 14.65 3.28
CA ASP A 59 -5.10 14.53 4.57
C ASP A 59 -3.76 13.76 4.50
N GLY A 60 -3.40 13.23 3.32
CA GLY A 60 -2.18 12.45 3.10
C GLY A 60 -2.31 10.95 3.34
N ARG A 61 -3.49 10.45 3.73
CA ARG A 61 -3.72 9.00 3.76
C ARG A 61 -3.63 8.43 2.34
N LEU A 62 -3.04 7.24 2.23
CA LEU A 62 -3.07 6.46 0.99
C LEU A 62 -4.50 5.99 0.70
N GLY A 63 -5.00 6.26 -0.51
CA GLY A 63 -6.35 5.87 -0.92
C GLY A 63 -6.42 4.93 -2.10
N GLU A 64 -5.38 4.86 -2.94
CA GLU A 64 -5.32 3.94 -4.06
C GLU A 64 -3.88 3.68 -4.48
N ILE A 65 -3.65 2.52 -5.10
CA ILE A 65 -2.40 2.17 -5.76
C ILE A 65 -2.66 1.72 -7.19
N PHE A 66 -1.68 1.98 -8.07
CA PHE A 66 -1.62 1.41 -9.41
C PHE A 66 -0.26 0.80 -9.62
N ILE A 67 -0.24 -0.30 -10.38
CA ILE A 67 0.97 -1.07 -10.65
C ILE A 67 1.04 -1.28 -12.16
N ASP A 68 2.12 -0.78 -12.78
CA ASP A 68 2.46 -1.09 -14.16
C ASP A 68 3.82 -1.78 -14.22
N MET A 69 3.91 -2.82 -15.04
CA MET A 69 5.12 -3.59 -15.25
C MET A 69 5.38 -3.77 -16.74
N HIS A 70 6.62 -3.54 -17.19
CA HIS A 70 6.95 -3.62 -18.61
C HIS A 70 7.53 -4.99 -18.97
N LYS A 71 7.20 -5.53 -20.16
CA LYS A 71 7.67 -6.84 -20.69
C LYS A 71 7.19 -8.10 -19.94
N GLU A 72 6.35 -7.96 -18.93
CA GLU A 72 5.65 -9.12 -18.36
C GLU A 72 4.55 -9.64 -19.29
N GLY A 73 4.33 -10.96 -19.24
CA GLY A 73 3.22 -11.61 -19.93
C GLY A 73 1.87 -11.00 -19.53
N SER A 74 0.92 -10.97 -20.47
CA SER A 74 -0.38 -10.32 -20.26
C SER A 74 -1.12 -10.83 -19.01
N ALA A 75 -1.08 -12.14 -18.76
CA ALA A 75 -1.72 -12.73 -17.59
C ALA A 75 -1.19 -12.17 -16.25
N PHE A 76 0.13 -12.02 -16.12
CA PHE A 76 0.75 -11.49 -14.91
C PHE A 76 0.45 -10.00 -14.74
N ARG A 77 0.53 -9.23 -15.82
CA ARG A 77 0.15 -7.80 -15.83
C ARG A 77 -1.30 -7.59 -15.39
N GLU A 78 -2.23 -8.35 -15.95
CA GLU A 78 -3.65 -8.23 -15.58
C GLU A 78 -3.91 -8.67 -14.15
N LEU A 79 -3.21 -9.69 -13.65
CA LEU A 79 -3.30 -10.08 -12.24
C LEU A 79 -2.82 -8.95 -11.32
N MET A 80 -1.69 -8.31 -11.65
CA MET A 80 -1.17 -7.19 -10.86
C MET A 80 -2.10 -5.96 -10.90
N ASN A 81 -2.70 -5.68 -12.05
CA ASN A 81 -3.70 -4.61 -12.18
C ASN A 81 -4.94 -4.91 -11.31
N ASN A 82 -5.48 -6.13 -11.39
CA ASN A 82 -6.62 -6.55 -10.56
C ASN A 82 -6.28 -6.52 -9.06
N PHE A 83 -5.06 -6.90 -8.70
CA PHE A 83 -4.57 -6.83 -7.32
C PHE A 83 -4.53 -5.37 -6.83
N ALA A 84 -3.98 -4.45 -7.63
CA ALA A 84 -3.94 -3.03 -7.30
C ALA A 84 -5.36 -2.44 -7.10
N ILE A 85 -6.32 -2.85 -7.94
CA ILE A 85 -7.74 -2.47 -7.80
C ILE A 85 -8.32 -3.01 -6.49
N ALA A 86 -8.06 -4.27 -6.14
CA ALA A 86 -8.58 -4.89 -4.92
C ALA A 86 -8.05 -4.19 -3.66
N VAL A 87 -6.75 -3.90 -3.60
CA VAL A 87 -6.13 -3.14 -2.51
C VAL A 87 -6.72 -1.73 -2.43
N SER A 88 -6.85 -1.03 -3.55
CA SER A 88 -7.42 0.32 -3.60
C SER A 88 -8.86 0.35 -3.11
N ILE A 89 -9.67 -0.64 -3.48
CA ILE A 89 -11.03 -0.77 -2.99
C ILE A 89 -11.03 -0.94 -1.47
N GLY A 90 -10.21 -1.84 -0.92
CA GLY A 90 -10.19 -2.06 0.53
C GLY A 90 -9.70 -0.85 1.31
N LEU A 91 -8.67 -0.14 0.83
CA LEU A 91 -8.25 1.15 1.42
C LEU A 91 -9.41 2.16 1.45
N GLN A 92 -10.22 2.25 0.39
CA GLN A 92 -11.38 3.15 0.31
C GLN A 92 -12.56 2.70 1.18
N TYR A 93 -12.62 1.44 1.59
CA TYR A 93 -13.53 0.94 2.62
C TYR A 93 -12.91 1.02 4.03
N GLY A 94 -11.74 1.63 4.18
CA GLY A 94 -11.11 1.89 5.46
C GLY A 94 -10.30 0.73 6.03
N VAL A 95 -9.91 -0.25 5.20
CA VAL A 95 -8.90 -1.24 5.62
C VAL A 95 -7.58 -0.50 5.88
N PRO A 96 -6.96 -0.63 7.06
CA PRO A 96 -5.70 0.02 7.37
C PRO A 96 -4.58 -0.47 6.44
N LEU A 97 -3.63 0.39 6.12
CA LEU A 97 -2.48 0.01 5.30
C LEU A 97 -1.62 -1.05 6.02
N GLU A 98 -1.52 -0.95 7.35
CA GLU A 98 -0.83 -1.88 8.24
C GLU A 98 -1.26 -3.33 8.00
N GLU A 99 -2.55 -3.59 7.83
CA GLU A 99 -3.08 -4.95 7.59
C GLU A 99 -2.54 -5.54 6.29
N TYR A 100 -2.39 -4.71 5.26
CA TYR A 100 -1.79 -5.16 4.01
C TYR A 100 -0.28 -5.36 4.13
N VAL A 101 0.39 -4.48 4.88
CA VAL A 101 1.84 -4.60 5.14
C VAL A 101 2.12 -5.91 5.87
N ASP A 102 1.39 -6.22 6.93
CA ASP A 102 1.54 -7.45 7.70
C ASP A 102 1.22 -8.70 6.87
N ALA A 103 0.26 -8.60 5.95
CA ALA A 103 -0.11 -9.72 5.08
C ALA A 103 0.91 -10.00 3.95
N PHE A 104 1.55 -8.97 3.42
CA PHE A 104 2.28 -9.07 2.14
C PHE A 104 3.79 -8.83 2.21
N VAL A 105 4.29 -8.17 3.26
CA VAL A 105 5.74 -8.08 3.48
C VAL A 105 6.29 -9.48 3.72
N GLY A 106 7.37 -9.82 3.02
CA GLY A 106 7.99 -11.14 3.03
C GLY A 106 7.32 -12.17 2.11
N ALA A 107 6.30 -11.80 1.33
CA ALA A 107 5.76 -12.66 0.28
C ALA A 107 6.88 -13.05 -0.71
N ARG A 108 6.96 -14.34 -1.06
CA ARG A 108 8.06 -14.91 -1.86
C ARG A 108 7.56 -15.49 -3.17
N PHE A 109 7.94 -14.87 -4.29
CA PHE A 109 7.72 -15.36 -5.64
C PHE A 109 8.46 -14.45 -6.65
N GLU A 110 8.71 -14.96 -7.85
CA GLU A 110 9.36 -14.18 -8.92
C GLU A 110 8.39 -13.17 -9.56
N PRO A 111 8.84 -11.96 -9.93
CA PRO A 111 10.21 -11.46 -9.86
C PRO A 111 10.70 -11.12 -8.45
N ALA A 112 11.91 -11.56 -8.11
CA ALA A 112 12.61 -11.27 -6.85
C ALA A 112 14.09 -10.86 -7.09
N GLY A 113 14.71 -10.25 -6.08
CA GLY A 113 16.14 -9.94 -6.10
C GLY A 113 16.46 -8.48 -5.80
N PHE A 114 17.60 -8.00 -6.32
CA PHE A 114 18.06 -6.63 -6.12
C PHE A 114 17.05 -5.61 -6.64
N VAL A 115 16.93 -4.53 -5.86
CA VAL A 115 16.07 -3.40 -6.16
C VAL A 115 16.94 -2.26 -6.69
N GLU A 116 16.60 -1.74 -7.86
CA GLU A 116 17.18 -0.51 -8.41
C GLU A 116 16.15 0.62 -8.41
N GLY A 117 16.60 1.85 -8.17
CA GLY A 117 15.75 3.05 -8.25
C GLY A 117 15.00 3.36 -6.95
N ASN A 118 15.32 2.67 -5.86
CA ASN A 118 14.85 2.95 -4.51
C ASN A 118 16.06 2.90 -3.56
N ASP A 119 16.28 3.97 -2.80
CA ASP A 119 17.45 4.08 -1.92
C ASP A 119 17.23 3.42 -0.54
N ALA A 120 15.99 3.10 -0.20
CA ALA A 120 15.59 2.56 1.10
C ALA A 120 15.53 1.02 1.12
N ILE A 121 15.26 0.41 -0.04
CA ILE A 121 15.08 -1.04 -0.18
C ILE A 121 16.08 -1.55 -1.21
N ALA A 122 17.04 -2.37 -0.79
CA ALA A 122 18.15 -2.87 -1.61
C ALA A 122 17.81 -4.21 -2.30
N SER A 123 16.93 -5.01 -1.70
CA SER A 123 16.43 -6.26 -2.29
C SER A 123 15.01 -6.57 -1.80
N ALA A 124 14.28 -7.36 -2.58
CA ALA A 124 12.94 -7.81 -2.24
C ALA A 124 12.72 -9.27 -2.62
N THR A 125 11.87 -9.96 -1.86
CA THR A 125 11.55 -11.38 -2.10
C THR A 125 10.41 -11.59 -3.09
N SER A 126 9.76 -10.51 -3.51
CA SER A 126 8.84 -10.43 -4.64
C SER A 126 8.53 -8.96 -4.97
N VAL A 127 7.85 -8.72 -6.09
CA VAL A 127 7.29 -7.39 -6.41
C VAL A 127 6.27 -6.92 -5.37
N ILE A 128 5.48 -7.84 -4.81
CA ILE A 128 4.48 -7.52 -3.78
C ILE A 128 5.13 -7.15 -2.45
N ASP A 129 6.14 -7.92 -2.03
CA ASP A 129 6.97 -7.59 -0.85
C ASP A 129 7.58 -6.19 -1.00
N TYR A 130 8.19 -5.89 -2.16
CA TYR A 130 8.72 -4.57 -2.44
C TYR A 130 7.67 -3.46 -2.31
N ILE A 131 6.50 -3.63 -2.94
CA ILE A 131 5.43 -2.62 -2.94
C ILE A 131 4.99 -2.30 -1.51
N PHE A 132 4.73 -3.30 -0.68
CA PHE A 132 4.24 -3.04 0.67
C PHE A 132 5.33 -2.56 1.62
N ARG A 133 6.59 -2.93 1.42
CA ARG A 133 7.71 -2.27 2.12
C ARG A 133 7.82 -0.80 1.75
N GLU A 134 7.71 -0.46 0.47
CA GLU A 134 7.77 0.93 0.00
C GLU A 134 6.62 1.76 0.59
N LEU A 135 5.39 1.23 0.53
CA LEU A 135 4.22 1.91 1.12
C LEU A 135 4.36 2.04 2.64
N ALA A 136 4.87 1.02 3.33
CA ALA A 136 5.08 1.08 4.78
C ALA A 136 6.13 2.13 5.16
N ILE A 137 7.24 2.23 4.44
CA ILE A 137 8.27 3.25 4.67
C ILE A 137 7.69 4.65 4.40
N SER A 138 7.03 4.83 3.26
CA SER A 138 6.56 6.13 2.79
C SER A 138 5.35 6.67 3.55
N TYR A 139 4.44 5.82 4.04
CA TYR A 139 3.19 6.25 4.70
C TYR A 139 3.13 5.95 6.19
N LEU A 140 3.83 4.91 6.67
CA LEU A 140 3.76 4.46 8.07
C LEU A 140 5.04 4.75 8.86
N GLY A 141 6.09 5.26 8.21
CA GLY A 141 7.37 5.53 8.86
C GLY A 141 8.08 4.26 9.36
N ARG A 142 7.82 3.11 8.70
CA ARG A 142 8.43 1.81 9.03
C ARG A 142 9.88 1.73 8.56
N ASP A 143 10.74 2.54 9.18
CA ASP A 143 12.17 2.61 8.89
C ASP A 143 12.91 1.29 9.18
N ASP A 144 12.33 0.42 10.02
CA ASP A 144 12.82 -0.93 10.28
C ASP A 144 12.77 -1.86 9.05
N LEU A 145 11.97 -1.50 8.03
CA LEU A 145 11.91 -2.23 6.75
C LEU A 145 12.94 -1.75 5.73
N LYS A 146 13.69 -0.68 6.04
CA LYS A 146 14.82 -0.24 5.22
C LYS A 146 15.93 -1.28 5.31
N SER A 147 16.63 -1.48 4.21
CA SER A 147 17.79 -2.38 4.15
C SER A 147 19.00 -1.60 3.68
N ASP A 148 20.12 -1.74 4.37
CA ASP A 148 21.37 -1.10 3.94
C ASP A 148 21.80 -1.64 2.58
N PRO A 149 22.13 -0.76 1.61
CA PRO A 149 22.61 -1.17 0.29
C PRO A 149 23.94 -1.95 0.34
N GLU A 150 24.70 -1.87 1.44
CA GLU A 150 25.97 -2.57 1.62
C GLU A 150 25.83 -4.02 2.14
N GLY A 151 24.66 -4.44 2.60
CA GLY A 151 24.45 -5.74 3.25
C GLY A 151 24.05 -6.90 2.33
N ALA A 152 23.80 -6.64 1.04
CA ALA A 152 23.26 -7.64 0.10
C ALA A 152 24.33 -8.35 -0.76
N GLY A 153 25.60 -8.25 -0.38
CA GLY A 153 26.73 -8.83 -1.10
C GLY A 153 27.64 -9.69 -0.23
N LEU A 154 27.15 -10.85 0.22
CA LEU A 154 27.97 -12.01 0.59
C LEU A 154 27.24 -13.30 0.22
#